data_AF-A0A6P0RQ67-F1
#
_entry.id   AF-A0A6P0RQ67-F1
#
_cell.length_a   1.000
_cell.length_b   1.000
_cell.length_c   1.000
_cell.angle_alpha   90.00
_cell.angle_beta   90.00
_cell.angle_gamma   90.00
#
_symmetry.space_group_name_H-M   'P 1'
#
loop_
_entity.id
_entity.type
_entity.pdbx_description
1 polymer ?
#
loop_
_entity_poly.entity_id
_entity_poly.type
_entity_poly.pdbx_seq_one_letter_code
_entity_poly.pdbx_strand_id
1 'polypeptide(L)'
;MDTEDKAQEAQQEAEPVTPQSIAEVITELEEYRERLLKDMATVAKKAKMPQSKLKEELEPQLNKIDAALENLRNQHAALTNP
;
A
#
# COMPACT_ATOMS: atom_id res chain seq x y z
N MET A 1 -26.64 30.10 19.84
CA MET A 1 -27.53 29.55 18.80
C MET A 1 -27.19 30.28 17.52
N ASP A 2 -26.56 29.71 16.53
CA ASP A 2 -25.98 28.38 16.38
C ASP A 2 -24.84 28.54 15.38
N THR A 3 -23.80 27.76 15.62
CA THR A 3 -22.66 27.53 14.74
C THR A 3 -23.18 27.09 13.36
N GLU A 4 -23.40 28.03 12.46
CA GLU A 4 -23.65 27.72 11.05
C GLU A 4 -22.32 27.41 10.37
N ASP A 5 -22.13 26.09 10.23
CA ASP A 5 -21.50 25.43 9.10
C ASP A 5 -19.97 25.57 8.97
N LYS A 6 -19.28 25.03 9.97
CA LYS A 6 -17.94 24.46 9.79
C LYS A 6 -18.09 22.97 9.46
N ALA A 7 -18.64 22.65 8.29
CA ALA A 7 -18.81 21.27 7.85
C ALA A 7 -18.82 21.14 6.32
N GLN A 8 -17.80 21.67 5.66
CA GLN A 8 -17.40 21.12 4.36
C GLN A 8 -15.95 20.68 4.47
N GLU A 9 -15.89 19.40 4.81
CA GLU A 9 -14.77 18.47 4.77
C GLU A 9 -13.74 18.87 3.73
N ALA A 10 -12.48 18.87 4.18
CA ALA A 10 -11.30 19.01 3.34
C ALA A 10 -11.51 18.22 2.05
N GLN A 11 -11.82 18.96 0.99
CA GLN A 11 -11.63 18.49 -0.37
C GLN A 11 -10.16 18.14 -0.41
N GLN A 12 -9.85 16.85 -0.32
CA GLN A 12 -8.60 16.33 -0.81
C GLN A 12 -8.56 16.83 -2.24
N GLU A 13 -7.82 17.91 -2.48
CA GLU A 13 -7.41 18.32 -3.81
C GLU A 13 -6.84 17.03 -4.41
N ALA A 14 -7.61 16.42 -5.32
CA ALA A 14 -7.17 15.23 -5.99
C ALA A 14 -5.99 15.68 -6.85
N GLU A 15 -4.79 15.59 -6.26
CA GLU A 15 -3.52 15.74 -6.95
C GLU A 15 -3.66 15.01 -8.28
N PRO A 16 -3.40 15.68 -9.41
CA PRO A 16 -3.54 15.05 -10.71
C PRO A 16 -2.72 13.77 -10.72
N VAL A 17 -3.31 12.68 -11.20
CA VAL A 17 -2.60 11.40 -11.32
C VAL A 17 -1.49 11.57 -12.35
N THR A 18 -0.29 11.85 -11.85
CA THR A 18 0.94 12.02 -12.63
C THR A 18 1.78 10.75 -12.54
N PRO A 19 2.65 10.47 -13.53
CA PRO A 19 3.64 9.40 -13.42
C PRO A 19 4.42 9.44 -12.10
N GLN A 20 4.80 10.64 -11.66
CA GLN A 20 5.54 10.87 -10.41
C GLN A 20 4.74 10.42 -9.20
N SER A 21 3.47 10.84 -9.09
CA SER A 21 2.60 10.41 -8.00
C SER A 21 2.41 8.89 -7.94
N ILE A 22 2.29 8.22 -9.10
CA ILE A 22 2.18 6.76 -9.14
C ILE A 22 3.50 6.10 -8.73
N ALA A 23 4.64 6.65 -9.15
CA ALA A 23 5.96 6.14 -8.78
C ALA A 23 6.19 6.22 -7.25
N GLU A 24 5.80 7.32 -6.63
CA GLU A 24 5.86 7.51 -5.17
C GLU A 24 4.99 6.46 -4.45
N VAL A 25 3.75 6.27 -4.89
CA VAL A 25 2.84 5.25 -4.31
C VAL A 25 3.40 3.83 -4.50
N ILE A 26 4.02 3.52 -5.65
CA ILE A 26 4.71 2.24 -5.87
C ILE A 26 5.81 2.06 -4.83
N THR A 27 6.68 3.05 -4.65
CA THR A 27 7.78 2.99 -3.66
C THR A 27 7.25 2.81 -2.24
N GLU A 28 6.26 3.58 -1.81
CA GLU A 28 5.67 3.44 -0.48
C GLU A 28 5.06 2.05 -0.25
N LEU A 29 4.41 1.49 -1.28
CA LEU A 29 3.77 0.20 -1.20
C LEU A 29 4.80 -0.95 -1.18
N GLU A 30 5.92 -0.80 -1.90
CA GLU A 30 7.07 -1.71 -1.82
C GLU A 30 7.73 -1.69 -0.43
N GLU A 31 7.98 -0.51 0.13
CA GLU A 31 8.51 -0.38 1.49
C GLU A 31 7.56 -0.97 2.54
N TYR A 32 6.25 -0.76 2.37
CA TYR A 32 5.24 -1.36 3.22
C TYR A 32 5.29 -2.89 3.16
N ARG A 33 5.43 -3.46 1.97
CA ARG A 33 5.57 -4.91 1.78
C ARG A 33 6.77 -5.47 2.54
N GLU A 34 7.92 -4.81 2.45
CA GLU A 34 9.15 -5.23 3.14
C GLU A 34 9.02 -5.13 4.67
N ARG A 35 8.45 -4.02 5.16
CA ARG A 35 8.17 -3.83 6.58
C ARG A 35 7.23 -4.88 7.12
N LEU A 36 6.16 -5.21 6.38
CA LEU A 36 5.21 -6.27 6.75
C LEU A 36 5.93 -7.62 6.91
N LEU A 37 6.79 -8.00 5.97
CA LEU A 37 7.57 -9.23 6.05
C LEU A 37 8.48 -9.24 7.30
N LYS A 38 9.21 -8.14 7.55
CA LYS A 38 10.13 -8.02 8.68
C LYS A 38 9.40 -8.08 10.02
N ASP A 39 8.29 -7.38 10.14
CA ASP A 39 7.49 -7.32 11.35
C ASP A 39 6.84 -8.67 11.63
N MET A 40 6.27 -9.32 10.61
CA MET A 40 5.68 -10.64 10.75
C MET A 40 6.72 -11.72 11.05
N ALA A 41 7.93 -11.65 10.46
CA ALA A 41 9.03 -12.54 10.84
C ALA A 41 9.44 -12.35 12.31
N THR A 42 9.44 -11.11 12.80
CA THR A 42 9.73 -10.81 14.21
C THR A 42 8.64 -11.35 15.14
N VAL A 43 7.37 -11.17 14.79
CA VAL A 43 6.22 -11.70 15.53
C VAL A 43 6.26 -13.23 15.54
N ALA A 44 6.46 -13.88 14.39
CA ALA A 44 6.56 -15.32 14.28
C ALA A 44 7.70 -15.89 15.14
N LYS A 45 8.87 -15.24 15.14
CA LYS A 45 10.00 -15.63 15.99
C LYS A 45 9.63 -15.57 17.47
N LYS A 46 8.97 -14.49 17.91
CA LYS A 46 8.51 -14.33 19.30
C LYS A 46 7.44 -15.37 19.67
N ALA A 47 6.54 -15.68 18.75
CA ALA A 47 5.47 -16.65 18.91
C ALA A 47 5.91 -18.12 18.73
N LYS A 48 7.19 -18.35 18.36
CA LYS A 48 7.71 -19.67 17.94
C LYS A 48 6.87 -20.30 16.82
N MET A 49 6.32 -19.45 15.95
CA MET A 49 5.46 -19.88 14.85
C MET A 49 6.30 -20.58 13.76
N PRO A 50 5.87 -21.74 13.25
CA PRO A 50 6.50 -22.39 12.11
C PRO A 50 6.46 -21.51 10.87
N GLN A 51 7.50 -21.60 10.03
CA GLN A 51 7.58 -20.85 8.77
C GLN A 51 6.40 -21.11 7.82
N SER A 52 5.86 -22.33 7.80
CA SER A 52 4.68 -22.67 6.98
C SER A 52 3.44 -21.89 7.39
N LYS A 53 3.19 -21.75 8.71
CA LYS A 53 2.07 -20.98 9.25
C LYS A 53 2.22 -19.49 8.99
N LEU A 54 3.43 -18.96 9.20
CA LEU A 54 3.75 -17.58 8.86
C LEU A 54 3.50 -17.30 7.37
N LYS A 55 3.91 -18.21 6.49
CA LYS A 55 3.67 -18.08 5.05
C LYS A 55 2.18 -18.10 4.72
N GLU A 56 1.42 -19.07 5.24
CA GLU A 56 -0.05 -19.16 5.03
C GLU A 56 -0.77 -17.86 5.42
N GLU A 57 -0.32 -17.19 6.47
CA GLU A 57 -0.94 -15.96 6.96
C GLU A 57 -0.53 -14.70 6.18
N LEU A 58 0.72 -14.67 5.68
CA LEU A 58 1.26 -13.57 4.88
C LEU A 58 0.84 -13.62 3.41
N GLU A 59 0.79 -14.81 2.80
CA GLU A 59 0.54 -15.02 1.37
C GLU A 59 -0.68 -14.25 0.84
N PRO A 60 -1.88 -14.26 1.48
CA PRO A 60 -3.02 -13.50 0.97
C PRO A 60 -2.82 -11.97 1.01
N GLN A 61 -2.07 -11.45 1.99
CA GLN A 61 -1.79 -10.01 2.08
C GLN A 61 -0.74 -9.59 1.06
N LEU A 62 0.33 -10.38 0.93
CA LEU A 62 1.38 -10.16 -0.07
C LEU A 62 0.81 -10.22 -1.49
N ASN A 63 -0.07 -11.19 -1.78
CA ASN A 63 -0.70 -11.30 -3.10
C ASN A 63 -1.55 -10.07 -3.45
N LYS A 64 -2.25 -9.49 -2.47
CA LYS A 64 -3.01 -8.24 -2.69
C LYS A 64 -2.10 -7.05 -2.98
N ILE A 65 -1.00 -6.94 -2.22
CA ILE A 65 0.00 -5.89 -2.43
C ILE A 65 0.66 -6.05 -3.80
N ASP A 66 1.04 -7.27 -4.17
CA ASP A 66 1.70 -7.59 -5.44
C ASP A 66 0.77 -7.29 -6.63
N ALA A 67 -0.51 -7.65 -6.54
CA ALA A 67 -1.51 -7.30 -7.56
C ALA A 67 -1.73 -5.79 -7.68
N ALA A 68 -1.74 -5.06 -6.55
CA ALA A 68 -1.85 -3.61 -6.55
C ALA A 68 -0.61 -2.95 -7.18
N LEU A 69 0.59 -3.43 -6.84
CA LEU A 69 1.86 -2.99 -7.43
C LEU A 69 1.89 -3.22 -8.94
N GLU A 70 1.44 -4.38 -9.41
CA GLU A 70 1.35 -4.67 -10.84
C GLU A 70 0.40 -3.69 -11.56
N ASN A 71 -0.78 -3.43 -10.99
CA ASN A 71 -1.71 -2.47 -11.55
C ASN A 71 -1.12 -1.05 -11.59
N LEU A 72 -0.49 -0.59 -10.50
CA LEU A 72 0.16 0.72 -10.45
C LEU A 72 1.29 0.83 -11.48
N ARG A 73 2.11 -0.20 -11.63
CA ARG A 73 3.18 -0.25 -12.64
C ARG A 73 2.62 -0.20 -14.07
N ASN A 74 1.50 -0.88 -14.34
CA ASN A 74 0.82 -0.81 -15.62
C ASN A 74 0.28 0.60 -15.91
N GLN A 75 -0.33 1.25 -14.92
CA GLN A 75 -0.79 2.64 -15.03
C GLN A 75 0.38 3.61 -15.25
N HIS A 76 1.47 3.46 -14.49
CA HIS A 76 2.68 4.26 -14.68
C HIS A 76 3.22 4.09 -16.10
N ALA A 77 3.37 2.85 -16.57
CA ALA A 77 3.84 2.56 -17.92
C ALA A 77 2.96 3.19 -19.00
N ALA A 78 1.63 3.13 -18.86
CA ALA A 78 0.69 3.75 -19.79
C ALA A 78 0.81 5.28 -19.84
N LEU A 79 1.21 5.93 -18.74
CA LEU A 79 1.41 7.38 -18.70
C LEU A 79 2.81 7.81 -19.18
N THR A 80 3.81 6.95 -19.08
CA THR A 80 5.20 7.27 -19.48
C THR A 80 5.59 6.79 -20.88
N ASN A 81 4.96 5.71 -21.36
CA ASN A 81 5.16 5.13 -22.69
C ASN A 81 3.80 4.95 -23.39
N PRO A 82 3.17 6.05 -23.85
CA PRO A 82 1.92 6.01 -24.59
C PRO A 82 2.07 5.43 -26.02
#